data_AF-A0A2W4II56-F1
#
_entry.id   AF-A0A2W4II56-F1
#
_cell.length_a   1.000
_cell.length_b   1.000
_cell.length_c   1.000
_cell.angle_alpha   90.00
_cell.angle_beta   90.00
_cell.angle_gamma   90.00
#
_symmetry.space_group_name_H-M   'P 1'
#
loop_
_entity.id
_entity.type
_entity.pdbx_description
1 polymer ?
#
loop_
_entity_poly.entity_id
_entity_poly.type
_entity_poly.pdbx_seq_one_letter_code
_entity_poly.pdbx_strand_id
1 'polypeptide(L)'
;MTTLTVSPQQQQATAATYKQTSIYKHLDLLEHLIDDAVGVYKYKFINADEFLDVLDKARARLPEELKEAGDVLQRRDEILGESQRRSEQIIATARRQAENMLHESELLKAVQAEVERIRKQVVSEVEQMRREALAEAEKIRLEAEEHAAATREGADHYAESVLTRIDTDLQNLGQRLVESQTIVRNGQRLLGQVKRHPGAPVLNAASAAASVTGLNSPLLGANPQQ
;
A
#
# COMPACT_ATOMS: atom_id res chain seq x y z
N MET A 1 -25.79 -17.84 -0.81
CA MET A 1 -27.04 -18.63 -0.74
C MET A 1 -27.00 -19.64 -1.88
N THR A 2 -26.47 -20.83 -1.62
CA THR A 2 -26.43 -21.92 -2.59
C THR A 2 -27.37 -22.98 -2.06
N THR A 3 -28.48 -23.18 -2.78
CA THR A 3 -29.55 -24.11 -2.47
C THR A 3 -28.99 -25.54 -2.53
N LEU A 4 -28.74 -26.13 -1.36
CA LEU A 4 -28.63 -27.58 -1.21
C LEU A 4 -30.02 -28.16 -1.51
N THR A 5 -30.20 -28.54 -2.76
CA THR A 5 -31.32 -29.34 -3.24
C THR A 5 -31.25 -30.69 -2.54
N VAL A 6 -31.87 -30.77 -1.36
CA VAL A 6 -32.14 -32.04 -0.69
C VAL A 6 -33.21 -32.74 -1.51
N SER A 7 -32.77 -33.65 -2.37
CA SER A 7 -33.63 -34.59 -3.07
C SER A 7 -34.50 -35.34 -2.05
N PRO A 8 -35.84 -35.28 -2.13
CA PRO A 8 -36.73 -35.91 -1.15
C PRO A 8 -36.97 -37.39 -1.44
N GLN A 9 -35.91 -38.18 -1.69
CA GLN A 9 -36.06 -39.58 -2.14
C GLN A 9 -35.33 -40.65 -1.31
N GLN A 10 -34.91 -40.36 -0.08
CA GLN A 10 -34.31 -41.40 0.78
C GLN A 10 -35.01 -41.62 2.13
N GLN A 11 -36.27 -41.19 2.29
CA GLN A 11 -37.10 -41.60 3.44
C GLN A 11 -37.87 -42.92 3.27
N GLN A 12 -37.69 -43.66 2.16
CA GLN A 12 -38.42 -44.92 1.94
C GLN A 12 -37.57 -46.15 2.30
N ALA A 13 -37.38 -46.42 3.59
CA ALA A 13 -37.00 -47.77 4.08
C ALA A 13 -37.10 -47.91 5.61
N THR A 14 -38.24 -47.56 6.23
CA THR A 14 -38.49 -47.97 7.64
C THR A 14 -39.84 -48.65 7.84
N ALA A 15 -40.39 -49.25 6.78
CA ALA A 15 -41.36 -50.31 6.94
C ALA A 15 -40.59 -51.63 7.03
N ALA A 16 -39.92 -51.86 8.16
CA ALA A 16 -39.47 -53.19 8.51
C ALA A 16 -40.73 -54.02 8.78
N THR A 17 -41.29 -54.58 7.71
CA THR A 17 -42.21 -55.72 7.79
C THR A 17 -41.38 -56.88 8.31
N TYR A 18 -41.22 -56.95 9.63
CA TYR A 18 -40.70 -58.14 10.28
C TYR A 18 -41.68 -59.26 9.92
N LYS A 19 -41.26 -60.15 9.03
CA LYS A 19 -42.01 -61.37 8.73
C LYS A 19 -42.31 -62.03 10.07
N GLN A 20 -43.56 -61.96 10.51
CA GLN A 20 -44.04 -62.65 11.71
C GLN A 20 -43.51 -64.09 11.64
N THR A 21 -42.55 -64.37 12.52
CA THR A 21 -41.48 -65.33 12.31
C THR A 21 -42.06 -66.71 12.01
N SER A 22 -41.60 -67.34 10.94
CA SER A 22 -42.19 -68.59 10.48
C SER A 22 -42.07 -69.67 11.55
N ILE A 23 -41.04 -69.60 12.41
CA ILE A 23 -40.89 -70.49 13.57
C ILE A 23 -41.98 -70.31 14.61
N TYR A 24 -42.36 -69.08 14.97
CA TYR A 24 -43.41 -68.85 15.96
C TYR A 24 -44.73 -69.45 15.49
N LYS A 25 -45.04 -69.35 14.18
CA LYS A 25 -46.23 -70.00 13.62
C LYS A 25 -46.21 -71.53 13.74
N HIS A 26 -45.04 -72.18 13.68
CA HIS A 26 -44.95 -73.64 13.85
C HIS A 26 -44.98 -74.01 15.33
N LEU A 27 -44.40 -73.19 16.22
CA LEU A 27 -44.50 -73.38 17.67
C LEU A 27 -45.94 -73.20 18.17
N ASP A 28 -46.64 -72.18 17.70
CA ASP A 28 -48.05 -71.93 18.00
C ASP A 28 -48.93 -73.09 17.50
N LEU A 29 -48.59 -73.68 16.34
CA LEU A 29 -49.29 -74.86 15.80
C LEU A 29 -49.01 -76.12 16.63
N LEU A 30 -47.77 -76.31 17.11
CA LEU A 30 -47.45 -77.38 18.06
C LEU A 30 -48.19 -77.22 19.39
N GLU A 31 -48.29 -75.99 19.90
CA GLU A 31 -49.06 -75.65 21.09
C GLU A 31 -50.55 -75.98 20.88
N HIS A 32 -51.11 -75.56 19.75
CA HIS A 32 -52.52 -75.81 19.42
C HIS A 32 -52.83 -77.32 19.28
N LEU A 33 -51.92 -78.10 18.67
CA LEU A 33 -52.03 -79.56 18.58
C LEU A 33 -51.96 -80.25 19.94
N ILE A 34 -51.22 -79.69 20.91
CA ILE A 34 -51.18 -80.16 22.29
C ILE A 34 -52.47 -79.76 23.04
N ASP A 35 -53.02 -78.57 22.77
CA ASP A 35 -54.24 -78.09 23.42
C ASP A 35 -55.49 -78.83 22.97
N ASP A 36 -55.62 -79.11 21.67
CA ASP A 36 -56.74 -79.81 21.06
C ASP A 36 -56.72 -81.34 21.30
N ALA A 37 -55.64 -81.85 21.87
CA ALA A 37 -55.48 -83.28 22.12
C ALA A 37 -56.45 -83.82 23.17
N VAL A 38 -57.10 -84.94 22.83
CA VAL A 38 -58.08 -85.61 23.69
C VAL A 38 -57.37 -86.30 24.85
N GLY A 39 -57.77 -86.01 26.09
CA GLY A 39 -57.07 -86.50 27.27
C GLY A 39 -57.97 -87.03 28.38
N VAL A 40 -57.42 -87.94 29.19
CA VAL A 40 -58.02 -88.44 30.43
C VAL A 40 -57.03 -88.20 31.58
N TYR A 41 -57.48 -87.51 32.63
CA TYR A 41 -56.63 -87.08 33.75
C TYR A 41 -55.41 -86.28 33.25
N LYS A 42 -54.17 -86.63 33.63
CA LYS A 42 -52.93 -85.93 33.23
C LYS A 42 -52.36 -86.38 31.89
N TYR A 43 -53.02 -87.30 31.16
CA TYR A 43 -52.52 -87.86 29.91
C TYR A 43 -53.33 -87.32 28.72
N LYS A 44 -52.63 -86.76 27.73
CA LYS A 44 -53.21 -86.33 26.44
C LYS A 44 -52.77 -87.29 25.34
N PHE A 45 -53.70 -87.66 24.46
CA PHE A 45 -53.44 -88.46 23.26
C PHE A 45 -53.34 -87.51 22.07
N ILE A 46 -52.13 -87.37 21.53
CA ILE A 46 -51.82 -86.51 20.38
C ILE A 46 -51.57 -87.40 19.16
N ASN A 47 -51.95 -86.93 17.97
CA ASN A 47 -51.53 -87.56 16.72
C ASN A 47 -50.02 -87.33 16.53
N ALA A 48 -49.23 -88.38 16.77
CA ALA A 48 -47.78 -88.32 16.71
C ALA A 48 -47.27 -87.91 15.31
N ASP A 49 -47.93 -88.35 14.25
CA ASP A 49 -47.47 -88.09 12.88
C ASP A 49 -47.61 -86.59 12.51
N GLU A 50 -48.74 -85.98 12.88
CA GLU A 50 -48.99 -84.56 12.62
C GLU A 50 -48.13 -83.65 13.50
N PHE A 51 -47.94 -84.01 14.77
CA PHE A 51 -47.07 -83.28 15.69
C PHE A 51 -45.60 -83.34 15.24
N LEU A 52 -45.11 -84.53 14.84
CA LEU A 52 -43.75 -84.71 14.36
C LEU A 52 -43.49 -83.95 13.04
N ASP A 53 -44.45 -83.91 12.12
CA ASP A 53 -44.32 -83.16 10.86
C ASP A 53 -44.18 -81.65 11.10
N VAL A 54 -44.95 -81.08 12.05
CA VAL A 54 -44.80 -79.66 12.42
C VAL A 54 -43.47 -79.42 13.15
N LEU A 55 -43.04 -80.34 14.01
CA LEU A 55 -41.76 -80.27 14.72
C LEU A 55 -40.56 -80.33 13.75
N ASP A 56 -40.62 -81.19 12.73
CA ASP A 56 -39.58 -81.30 11.72
C ASP A 56 -39.50 -80.04 10.85
N LYS A 57 -40.65 -79.45 10.50
CA LYS A 57 -40.71 -78.14 9.81
C LYS A 57 -40.13 -77.02 10.68
N ALA A 58 -40.44 -77.00 11.98
CA ALA A 58 -39.87 -76.04 12.92
C ALA A 58 -38.34 -76.20 13.03
N ARG A 59 -37.87 -77.45 13.15
CA ARG A 59 -36.44 -77.79 13.25
C ARG A 59 -35.67 -77.44 11.97
N ALA A 60 -36.27 -77.61 10.80
CA ALA A 60 -35.65 -77.27 9.53
C ALA A 60 -35.50 -75.75 9.32
N ARG A 61 -36.44 -74.94 9.86
CA ARG A 61 -36.46 -73.48 9.67
C ARG A 61 -35.70 -72.68 10.74
N LEU A 62 -35.59 -73.20 11.96
CA LEU A 62 -34.80 -72.60 13.04
C LEU A 62 -33.38 -72.14 12.64
N PRO A 63 -32.55 -72.96 11.98
CA PRO A 63 -31.20 -72.55 11.62
C PRO A 63 -31.18 -71.42 10.57
N GLU A 64 -32.15 -71.39 9.66
CA GLU A 64 -32.27 -70.34 8.64
C GLU A 64 -32.62 -68.99 9.29
N GLU A 65 -33.56 -68.99 10.25
CA GLU A 65 -33.95 -67.77 10.96
C GLU A 65 -32.87 -67.26 11.91
N LEU A 66 -32.13 -68.16 12.58
CA LEU A 66 -30.99 -67.76 13.40
C LEU A 66 -29.87 -67.12 12.56
N LYS A 67 -29.66 -67.64 11.34
CA LYS A 67 -28.73 -67.05 10.38
C LYS A 67 -29.19 -65.67 9.91
N GLU A 68 -30.47 -65.51 9.57
CA GLU A 68 -31.04 -64.22 9.18
C GLU A 68 -30.91 -63.18 10.31
N ALA A 69 -31.17 -63.58 11.56
CA ALA A 69 -30.96 -62.72 12.72
C ALA A 69 -29.48 -62.32 12.89
N GLY A 70 -28.54 -63.25 12.68
CA GLY A 70 -27.11 -62.97 12.66
C GLY A 70 -26.70 -61.97 11.58
N ASP A 71 -27.21 -62.13 10.36
CA ASP A 71 -26.96 -61.22 9.24
C ASP A 71 -27.49 -59.81 9.53
N VAL A 72 -28.66 -59.69 10.18
CA VAL A 72 -29.23 -58.40 10.58
C VAL A 72 -28.36 -57.72 11.63
N LEU A 73 -27.87 -58.45 12.64
CA LEU A 73 -26.96 -57.91 13.65
C LEU A 73 -25.64 -57.45 13.03
N GLN A 74 -25.07 -58.25 12.13
CA GLN A 74 -23.85 -57.88 11.41
C GLN A 74 -24.05 -56.60 10.59
N ARG A 75 -25.14 -56.51 9.83
CA ARG A 75 -25.46 -55.28 9.05
C ARG A 75 -25.65 -54.07 9.96
N ARG A 76 -26.30 -54.24 11.11
CA ARG A 76 -26.44 -53.16 12.10
C ARG A 76 -25.08 -52.67 12.56
N ASP A 77 -24.18 -53.58 12.91
CA ASP A 77 -22.85 -53.21 13.40
C ASP A 77 -22.00 -52.56 12.30
N GLU A 78 -22.11 -53.02 11.06
CA GLU A 78 -21.52 -52.36 9.88
C GLU A 78 -22.04 -50.93 9.70
N ILE A 79 -23.36 -50.72 9.75
CA ILE A 79 -23.99 -49.40 9.63
C ILE A 79 -23.53 -48.48 10.77
N LEU A 80 -23.47 -48.99 12.00
CA LEU A 80 -23.00 -48.21 13.15
C LEU A 80 -21.53 -47.83 12.99
N GLY A 81 -20.68 -48.77 12.56
CA GLY A 81 -19.27 -48.50 12.31
C GLY A 81 -19.05 -47.48 11.19
N GLU A 82 -19.79 -47.59 10.08
CA GLU A 82 -19.72 -46.62 8.98
C GLU A 82 -20.20 -45.24 9.44
N SER A 83 -21.33 -45.20 10.16
CA SER A 83 -21.91 -43.95 10.68
C SER A 83 -20.94 -43.25 11.63
N GLN A 84 -20.29 -43.99 12.54
CA GLN A 84 -19.28 -43.45 13.45
C GLN A 84 -18.09 -42.86 12.68
N ARG A 85 -17.51 -43.61 11.73
CA ARG A 85 -16.41 -43.12 10.89
C ARG A 85 -16.80 -41.85 10.13
N ARG A 86 -18.00 -41.81 9.57
CA ARG A 86 -18.51 -40.65 8.84
C ARG A 86 -18.69 -39.44 9.75
N SER A 87 -19.25 -39.65 10.95
CA SER A 87 -19.38 -38.60 11.96
C SER A 87 -18.02 -38.04 12.38
N GLU A 88 -17.04 -38.90 12.64
CA GLU A 88 -15.67 -38.50 12.98
C GLU A 88 -15.02 -37.69 11.85
N GLN A 89 -15.18 -38.12 10.60
CA GLN A 89 -14.69 -37.38 9.43
C GLN A 89 -15.32 -36.00 9.29
N ILE A 90 -16.64 -35.89 9.50
CA ILE A 90 -17.37 -34.62 9.47
C ILE A 90 -16.83 -33.69 10.56
N ILE A 91 -16.70 -34.18 11.80
CA ILE A 91 -16.18 -33.39 12.93
C ILE A 91 -14.75 -32.94 12.66
N ALA A 92 -13.87 -33.83 12.19
CA ALA A 92 -12.49 -33.52 11.88
C ALA A 92 -12.36 -32.47 10.75
N THR A 93 -13.25 -32.52 9.76
CA THR A 93 -13.28 -31.54 8.66
C THR A 93 -13.80 -30.19 9.14
N ALA A 94 -14.89 -30.18 9.92
CA ALA A 94 -15.46 -28.97 10.49
C ALA A 94 -14.46 -28.26 11.43
N ARG A 95 -13.71 -29.01 12.25
CA ARG A 95 -12.66 -28.46 13.12
C ARG A 95 -11.54 -27.81 12.31
N ARG A 96 -11.00 -28.50 11.30
CA ARG A 96 -9.97 -27.93 10.41
C ARG A 96 -10.45 -26.67 9.69
N GLN A 97 -11.70 -26.66 9.23
CA GLN A 97 -12.28 -25.49 8.58
C GLN A 97 -12.42 -24.31 9.56
N ALA A 98 -12.87 -24.57 10.79
CA ALA A 98 -12.97 -23.55 11.83
C ALA A 98 -11.59 -22.98 12.20
N GLU A 99 -10.57 -23.83 12.36
CA GLU A 99 -9.18 -23.41 12.59
C GLU A 99 -8.66 -22.52 11.46
N ASN A 100 -8.88 -22.91 10.20
CA ASN A 100 -8.49 -22.09 9.05
C ASN A 100 -9.20 -20.74 9.03
N MET A 101 -10.51 -20.70 9.30
CA MET A 101 -11.28 -19.45 9.35
C MET A 101 -10.81 -18.53 10.48
N LEU A 102 -10.47 -19.09 11.65
CA LEU A 102 -9.93 -18.31 12.76
C LEU A 102 -8.55 -17.73 12.41
N HIS A 103 -7.67 -18.55 11.84
CA HIS A 103 -6.36 -18.09 11.38
C HIS A 103 -6.48 -16.99 10.31
N GLU A 104 -7.39 -17.14 9.35
CA GLU A 104 -7.66 -16.11 8.34
C GLU A 104 -8.21 -14.82 8.99
N SER A 105 -9.09 -14.94 9.97
CA SER A 105 -9.62 -13.79 10.71
C SER A 105 -8.54 -13.06 11.52
N GLU A 106 -7.66 -13.80 12.20
CA GLU A 106 -6.53 -13.23 12.93
C GLU A 106 -5.53 -12.56 11.99
N LEU A 107 -5.23 -13.18 10.85
CA LEU A 107 -4.41 -12.59 9.81
C LEU A 107 -5.02 -11.27 9.30
N LEU A 108 -6.32 -11.25 9.00
CA LEU A 108 -7.00 -10.03 8.56
C LEU A 108 -6.95 -8.92 9.60
N LYS A 109 -7.13 -9.24 10.89
CA LYS A 109 -6.98 -8.27 11.99
C LYS A 109 -5.55 -7.73 12.08
N ALA A 110 -4.55 -8.60 11.97
CA ALA A 110 -3.14 -8.20 12.00
C ALA A 110 -2.81 -7.29 10.80
N VAL A 111 -3.28 -7.63 9.60
CA VAL A 111 -3.11 -6.82 8.39
C VAL A 111 -3.79 -5.46 8.55
N GLN A 112 -5.04 -5.40 9.05
CA GLN A 112 -5.72 -4.13 9.31
C GLN A 112 -4.96 -3.26 10.32
N ALA A 113 -4.46 -3.85 11.41
CA ALA A 113 -3.67 -3.13 12.39
C ALA A 113 -2.38 -2.55 11.77
N GLU A 114 -1.72 -3.33 10.92
CA GLU A 114 -0.50 -2.90 10.25
C GLU A 114 -0.77 -1.81 9.19
N VAL A 115 -1.87 -1.93 8.43
CA VAL A 115 -2.30 -0.89 7.49
C VAL A 115 -2.59 0.42 8.22
N GLU A 116 -3.30 0.39 9.35
CA GLU A 116 -3.55 1.60 10.14
C GLU A 116 -2.25 2.17 10.74
N ARG A 117 -1.32 1.32 11.16
CA ARG A 117 0.01 1.76 11.62
C ARG A 117 0.78 2.47 10.51
N ILE A 118 0.86 1.88 9.32
CA ILE A 118 1.52 2.46 8.15
C ILE A 118 0.83 3.76 7.75
N ARG A 119 -0.51 3.78 7.71
CA ARG A 119 -1.28 4.99 7.37
C ARG A 119 -0.97 6.13 8.31
N LYS A 120 -0.94 5.89 9.62
CA LYS A 120 -0.57 6.90 10.63
C LYS A 120 0.86 7.37 10.44
N GLN A 121 1.79 6.46 10.19
CA GLN A 121 3.19 6.79 9.95
C GLN A 121 3.35 7.68 8.71
N VAL A 122 2.76 7.30 7.58
CA VAL A 122 2.81 8.07 6.33
C VAL A 122 2.20 9.46 6.51
N VAL A 123 1.04 9.56 7.19
CA VAL A 123 0.43 10.87 7.48
C VAL A 123 1.37 11.74 8.32
N SER A 124 1.99 11.17 9.37
CA SER A 124 2.94 11.90 10.21
C SER A 124 4.18 12.35 9.43
N GLU A 125 4.74 11.48 8.58
CA GLU A 125 5.90 11.78 7.74
C GLU A 125 5.59 12.86 6.70
N VAL A 126 4.43 12.79 6.05
CA VAL A 126 3.98 13.82 5.09
C VAL A 126 3.78 15.17 5.78
N GLU A 127 3.16 15.19 6.96
CA GLU A 127 3.00 16.42 7.74
C GLU A 127 4.34 17.01 8.19
N GLN A 128 5.30 16.16 8.58
CA GLN A 128 6.65 16.59 8.91
C GLN A 128 7.37 17.17 7.68
N MET A 129 7.37 16.45 6.56
CA MET A 129 7.97 16.91 5.31
C MET A 129 7.35 18.23 4.83
N ARG A 130 6.03 18.38 4.96
CA ARG A 130 5.33 19.62 4.64
C ARG A 130 5.82 20.78 5.51
N ARG A 131 5.96 20.56 6.82
CA ARG A 131 6.46 21.59 7.75
C ARG A 131 7.90 21.98 7.42
N GLU A 132 8.76 21.00 7.16
CA GLU A 132 10.16 21.23 6.79
C GLU A 132 10.27 22.00 5.47
N ALA A 133 9.50 21.61 4.44
CA ALA A 133 9.48 22.30 3.15
C ALA A 133 8.99 23.74 3.27
N LEU A 134 7.97 24.01 4.11
CA LEU A 134 7.50 25.37 4.37
C LEU A 134 8.53 26.20 5.14
N ALA A 135 9.20 25.62 6.12
CA ALA A 135 10.26 26.30 6.87
C ALA A 135 11.45 26.65 5.98
N GLU A 136 11.86 25.74 5.10
CA GLU A 136 12.96 25.99 4.15
C GLU A 136 12.56 27.03 3.11
N ALA A 137 11.33 26.98 2.58
CA ALA A 137 10.84 27.99 1.66
C ALA A 137 10.82 29.38 2.29
N GLU A 138 10.41 29.49 3.56
CA GLU A 138 10.41 30.76 4.28
C GLU A 138 11.84 31.27 4.54
N LYS A 139 12.77 30.37 4.89
CA LYS A 139 14.18 30.71 5.04
C LYS A 139 14.77 31.27 3.74
N ILE A 140 14.56 30.59 2.61
CA ILE A 140 15.01 31.05 1.29
C ILE A 140 14.41 32.43 0.96
N ARG A 141 13.12 32.64 1.28
CA ARG A 141 12.46 33.93 1.07
C ARG A 141 13.13 35.05 1.86
N LEU A 142 13.41 34.82 3.14
CA LEU A 142 14.07 35.79 4.02
C LEU A 142 15.49 36.11 3.55
N GLU A 143 16.28 35.08 3.21
CA GLU A 143 17.64 35.25 2.67
C GLU A 143 17.61 36.05 1.35
N ALA A 144 16.68 35.73 0.45
CA ALA A 144 16.53 36.47 -0.81
C ALA A 144 16.14 37.94 -0.58
N GLU A 145 15.27 38.23 0.39
CA GLU A 145 14.89 39.60 0.76
C GLU A 145 16.06 40.39 1.34
N GLU A 146 16.86 39.76 2.22
CA GLU A 146 18.07 40.36 2.77
C GLU A 146 19.09 40.66 1.67
N HIS A 147 19.37 39.70 0.78
CA HIS A 147 20.26 39.90 -0.36
C HIS A 147 19.78 41.02 -1.30
N ALA A 148 18.47 41.08 -1.56
CA ALA A 148 17.88 42.13 -2.37
C ALA A 148 17.96 43.51 -1.69
N ALA A 149 17.85 43.58 -0.36
CA ALA A 149 18.04 44.81 0.39
C ALA A 149 19.49 45.29 0.33
N ALA A 150 20.46 44.40 0.61
CA ALA A 150 21.88 44.71 0.56
C ALA A 150 22.33 45.16 -0.85
N THR A 151 21.80 44.50 -1.89
CA THR A 151 22.10 44.89 -3.29
C THR A 151 21.57 46.28 -3.62
N ARG A 152 20.35 46.62 -3.15
CA ARG A 152 19.78 47.96 -3.35
C ARG A 152 20.59 49.03 -2.64
N GLU A 153 20.94 48.81 -1.37
CA GLU A 153 21.78 49.73 -0.60
C GLU A 153 23.15 49.93 -1.25
N GLY A 154 23.81 48.86 -1.70
CA GLY A 154 25.08 48.96 -2.42
C GLY A 154 24.97 49.72 -3.74
N ALA A 155 23.87 49.53 -4.48
CA ALA A 155 23.61 50.27 -5.72
C ALA A 155 23.35 51.77 -5.46
N ASP A 156 22.62 52.10 -4.39
CA ASP A 156 22.35 53.48 -3.98
C ASP A 156 23.65 54.20 -3.58
N HIS A 157 24.51 53.56 -2.78
CA HIS A 157 25.83 54.10 -2.44
C HIS A 157 26.75 54.26 -3.65
N TYR A 158 26.73 53.29 -4.56
CA TYR A 158 27.50 53.40 -5.80
C TYR A 158 27.01 54.58 -6.64
N ALA A 159 25.70 54.73 -6.82
CA ALA A 159 25.11 55.85 -7.55
C ALA A 159 25.47 57.20 -6.90
N GLU A 160 25.42 57.31 -5.58
CA GLU A 160 25.85 58.49 -4.84
C GLU A 160 27.32 58.83 -5.13
N SER A 161 28.23 57.84 -5.03
CA SER A 161 29.66 58.05 -5.30
C SER A 161 29.94 58.53 -6.73
N VAL A 162 29.21 57.99 -7.70
CA VAL A 162 29.32 58.41 -9.11
C VAL A 162 28.79 59.83 -9.29
N LEU A 163 27.65 60.16 -8.68
CA LEU A 163 27.08 61.51 -8.74
C LEU A 163 28.00 62.55 -8.09
N THR A 164 28.56 62.27 -6.91
CA THR A 164 29.54 63.14 -6.26
C THR A 164 30.79 63.35 -7.12
N ARG A 165 31.26 62.30 -7.78
CA ARG A 165 32.41 62.40 -8.69
C ARG A 165 32.09 63.26 -9.91
N ILE A 166 30.93 63.08 -10.53
CA ILE A 166 30.48 63.90 -11.66
C ILE A 166 30.33 65.36 -11.24
N ASP A 167 29.74 65.64 -10.08
CA ASP A 167 29.61 67.01 -9.56
C ASP A 167 30.98 67.67 -9.38
N THR A 168 31.94 66.94 -8.80
CA THR A 168 33.33 67.40 -8.64
C THR A 168 33.99 67.68 -10.00
N ASP A 169 33.82 66.78 -10.98
CA ASP A 169 34.37 66.95 -12.32
C ASP A 169 33.75 68.17 -13.05
N LEU A 170 32.46 68.42 -12.86
CA LEU A 170 31.76 69.59 -13.40
C LEU A 170 32.25 70.90 -12.76
N GLN A 171 32.45 70.93 -11.44
CA GLN A 171 33.01 72.09 -10.75
C GLN A 171 34.42 72.42 -11.26
N ASN A 172 35.26 71.39 -11.40
CA ASN A 172 36.62 71.53 -11.95
C ASN A 172 36.60 72.05 -13.39
N LEU A 173 35.70 71.54 -14.24
CA LEU A 173 35.55 72.02 -15.62
C LEU A 173 35.09 73.48 -15.65
N GLY A 174 34.14 73.85 -14.78
CA GLY A 174 33.67 75.22 -14.61
C GLY A 174 34.81 76.17 -14.27
N GLN A 175 35.66 75.81 -13.31
CA GLN A 175 36.84 76.61 -12.95
C GLN A 175 37.81 76.77 -14.14
N ARG A 176 38.10 75.68 -14.87
CA ARG A 176 38.96 75.72 -16.06
C ARG A 176 38.38 76.60 -17.18
N LEU A 177 37.07 76.62 -17.36
CA LEU A 177 36.41 77.49 -18.34
C LEU A 177 36.54 78.96 -17.96
N VAL A 178 36.40 79.29 -16.67
CA VAL A 178 36.61 80.66 -16.17
C VAL A 178 38.06 81.09 -16.40
N GLU A 179 39.03 80.24 -16.02
CA GLU A 179 40.45 80.47 -16.27
C GLU A 179 40.72 80.69 -17.77
N SER A 180 40.23 79.79 -18.63
CA SER A 180 40.35 79.91 -20.08
C SER A 180 39.74 81.21 -20.62
N GLN A 181 38.55 81.62 -20.14
CA GLN A 181 37.93 82.88 -20.56
C GLN A 181 38.79 84.09 -20.16
N THR A 182 39.42 84.08 -18.99
CA THR A 182 40.35 85.14 -18.60
C THR A 182 41.60 85.17 -19.48
N ILE A 183 42.16 84.00 -19.82
CA ILE A 183 43.30 83.88 -20.74
C ILE A 183 42.93 84.43 -22.11
N VAL A 184 41.77 84.04 -22.66
CA VAL A 184 41.29 84.51 -23.97
C VAL A 184 41.05 86.02 -23.93
N ARG A 185 40.40 86.57 -22.90
CA ARG A 185 40.22 88.04 -22.75
C ARG A 185 41.55 88.77 -22.68
N ASN A 186 42.52 88.24 -21.93
CA ASN A 186 43.87 88.80 -21.85
C ASN A 186 44.57 88.76 -23.21
N GLY A 187 44.49 87.63 -23.92
CA GLY A 187 45.04 87.47 -25.28
C GLY A 187 44.39 88.41 -26.30
N GLN A 188 43.05 88.55 -26.28
CA GLN A 188 42.32 89.51 -27.11
C GLN A 188 42.73 90.96 -26.81
N ARG A 189 42.92 91.32 -25.54
CA ARG A 189 43.40 92.64 -25.13
C ARG A 189 44.82 92.91 -25.66
N LEU A 190 45.72 91.94 -25.55
CA LEU A 190 47.09 92.03 -26.08
C LEU A 190 47.09 92.16 -27.61
N LEU A 191 46.30 91.35 -28.32
CA LEU A 191 46.16 91.44 -29.77
C LEU A 191 45.53 92.76 -30.23
N GLY A 192 44.59 93.32 -29.46
CA GLY A 192 44.06 94.66 -29.69
C GLY A 192 45.10 95.77 -29.52
N GLN A 193 46.07 95.59 -28.62
CA GLN A 193 47.22 96.50 -28.48
C GLN A 193 48.20 96.36 -29.65
N VAL A 194 48.50 95.12 -30.07
CA VAL A 194 49.38 94.83 -31.23
C VAL A 194 48.77 95.37 -32.53
N LYS A 195 47.45 95.22 -32.73
CA LYS A 195 46.78 95.67 -33.96
C LYS A 195 46.64 97.20 -34.05
N ARG A 196 46.87 97.95 -32.96
CA ARG A 196 46.93 99.42 -32.94
C ARG A 196 48.30 99.99 -33.34
N HIS A 197 49.32 99.16 -33.51
CA HIS A 197 50.63 99.57 -34.04
C HIS A 197 51.08 98.63 -35.17
N PRO A 198 50.84 98.96 -36.47
CA PRO A 198 51.47 98.26 -37.57
C PRO A 198 52.85 98.89 -37.80
N GLY A 199 53.91 98.32 -37.23
CA GLY A 199 55.25 98.84 -37.51
C GLY A 199 56.41 98.30 -36.65
N ALA A 200 56.97 97.18 -37.12
CA ALA A 200 58.40 96.83 -37.08
C ALA A 200 59.05 96.41 -35.72
N PRO A 201 60.30 95.88 -35.72
CA PRO A 201 60.60 94.45 -35.95
C PRO A 201 61.59 93.85 -34.90
N VAL A 202 61.74 92.52 -34.84
CA VAL A 202 62.98 91.76 -34.49
C VAL A 202 62.68 90.25 -34.65
N LEU A 203 63.29 89.47 -35.54
CA LEU A 203 64.65 88.91 -35.57
C LEU A 203 65.09 88.11 -34.32
N ASN A 204 64.86 86.79 -34.44
CA ASN A 204 65.77 85.66 -34.18
C ASN A 204 66.34 85.40 -32.77
N ALA A 205 65.86 84.32 -32.15
CA ALA A 205 66.65 83.38 -31.35
C ALA A 205 65.86 82.05 -31.35
N ALA A 206 66.26 81.05 -32.13
CA ALA A 206 67.33 80.10 -31.87
C ALA A 206 67.05 79.12 -30.72
N SER A 207 67.18 77.84 -31.08
CA SER A 207 67.59 76.70 -30.24
C SER A 207 66.72 76.28 -29.06
N ALA A 208 66.01 75.17 -29.25
CA ALA A 208 66.21 73.89 -28.54
C ALA A 208 65.07 72.95 -28.98
N ALA A 209 65.34 71.82 -29.66
CA ALA A 209 65.83 70.58 -29.04
C ALA A 209 64.93 70.19 -27.85
N ALA A 210 64.34 69.01 -27.74
CA ALA A 210 64.70 67.73 -28.30
C ALA A 210 63.53 66.74 -28.06
N SER A 211 63.39 65.77 -28.98
CA SER A 211 63.13 64.35 -28.73
C SER A 211 62.21 63.91 -27.59
N VAL A 212 61.11 63.21 -27.96
CA VAL A 212 60.73 61.84 -27.52
C VAL A 212 59.76 61.35 -28.61
N THR A 213 60.09 60.51 -29.60
CA THR A 213 60.62 59.13 -29.64
C THR A 213 59.77 58.09 -28.92
N GLY A 214 59.02 57.32 -29.72
CA GLY A 214 58.59 55.94 -29.46
C GLY A 214 57.45 55.77 -28.46
N LEU A 215 56.59 54.76 -28.52
CA LEU A 215 56.42 53.55 -29.32
C LEU A 215 54.98 53.08 -28.93
N ASN A 216 54.07 52.77 -29.86
CA ASN A 216 53.66 51.40 -30.20
C ASN A 216 53.95 50.37 -29.08
N SER A 217 53.08 49.53 -28.51
CA SER A 217 51.74 48.98 -28.81
C SER A 217 51.34 48.14 -27.56
N PRO A 218 50.67 46.96 -27.62
CA PRO A 218 49.23 46.72 -27.49
C PRO A 218 48.84 45.70 -26.38
N LEU A 219 47.52 45.46 -26.24
CA LEU A 219 46.80 44.22 -25.84
C LEU A 219 47.56 43.07 -25.13
N LEU A 220 47.09 42.69 -23.92
CA LEU A 220 47.13 41.33 -23.33
C LEU A 220 46.31 41.35 -22.01
N GLY A 221 45.46 40.42 -21.59
CA GLY A 221 44.90 39.16 -22.10
C GLY A 221 43.70 38.84 -21.17
N ALA A 222 42.56 38.39 -21.70
CA ALA A 222 42.13 36.99 -21.60
C ALA A 222 42.63 36.24 -20.35
N ASN A 223 41.72 35.98 -19.41
CA ASN A 223 41.91 34.95 -18.39
C ASN A 223 40.62 34.11 -18.30
N PRO A 224 40.65 32.82 -18.68
CA PRO A 224 39.65 31.85 -18.26
C PRO A 224 40.23 30.87 -17.22
N GLN A 225 39.36 30.48 -16.29
CA GLN A 225 39.46 29.38 -15.32
C GLN A 225 40.13 29.68 -13.97
N GLN A 226 39.31 29.81 -12.93
CA GLN A 226 39.04 28.72 -11.98
C GLN A 226 37.57 28.77 -11.56
#